data_AF-A0A836WHG2-F1
#
_entry.id   AF-A0A836WHG2-F1
#
_cell.length_a   1.000
_cell.length_b   1.000
_cell.length_c   1.000
_cell.angle_alpha   90.00
_cell.angle_beta   90.00
_cell.angle_gamma   90.00
#
_symmetry.space_group_name_H-M   'P 1'
#
loop_
_entity.id
_entity.type
_entity.pdbx_description
1 polymer ?
#
loop_
_entity_poly.entity_id
_entity_poly.type
_entity_poly.pdbx_seq_one_letter_code
_entity_poly.pdbx_strand_id
1 'polypeptide(L)'
;MDKSHQVSKKDLRKNADVGCDIYGSDRLRVALVVREIINNLKLEWYLESGTLLGAFRNQKFIPHDDFDIAFLMYTQDFWEDLNDLYCKIKGGLPASLDCRIVNTYTDKIEIYDPTFGKFILCNPVYNGADFYYVTVDIQPCIVNEETATIHSTYRAKPFELVWYLDSVLPLKKIILEGEEFLCPNDPKRFLEGEYGNLEPSAIYEEKTGKYRAK
;
A
#
# COMPACT_ATOMS: atom_id res chain seq x y z
N MET A 1 -17.85 -33.97 -14.95
CA MET A 1 -16.52 -33.49 -14.53
C MET A 1 -16.76 -32.36 -13.55
N ASP A 2 -16.51 -32.67 -12.30
CA ASP A 2 -16.76 -31.83 -11.13
C ASP A 2 -15.77 -30.66 -11.12
N LYS A 3 -16.27 -29.42 -11.29
CA LYS A 3 -15.47 -28.21 -11.09
C LYS A 3 -15.54 -27.86 -9.61
N SER A 4 -14.79 -28.61 -8.81
CA SER A 4 -14.48 -28.23 -7.43
C SER A 4 -13.88 -26.83 -7.47
N HIS A 5 -14.66 -25.83 -7.08
CA HIS A 5 -14.16 -24.53 -6.71
C HIS A 5 -13.16 -24.80 -5.58
N GLN A 6 -11.87 -24.57 -5.84
CA GLN A 6 -10.90 -24.46 -4.76
C GLN A 6 -11.33 -23.24 -3.95
N VAL A 7 -12.08 -23.50 -2.88
CA VAL A 7 -12.31 -22.54 -1.82
C VAL A 7 -10.92 -22.23 -1.27
N SER A 8 -10.39 -21.08 -1.69
CA SER A 8 -9.23 -20.46 -1.08
C SER A 8 -9.39 -20.55 0.44
N LYS A 9 -8.42 -21.16 1.13
CA LYS A 9 -8.44 -21.18 2.61
C LYS A 9 -8.55 -19.72 3.06
N LYS A 10 -9.63 -19.40 3.79
CA LYS A 10 -9.88 -18.06 4.34
C LYS A 10 -8.64 -17.61 5.12
N ASP A 11 -7.94 -16.60 4.62
CA ASP A 11 -6.82 -15.99 5.31
C ASP A 11 -7.37 -15.22 6.51
N LEU A 12 -7.21 -15.77 7.71
CA LEU A 12 -7.74 -15.18 8.95
C LEU A 12 -7.08 -13.83 9.29
N ARG A 13 -6.00 -13.46 8.58
CA ARG A 13 -5.32 -12.17 8.73
C ARG A 13 -6.01 -11.04 7.96
N LYS A 14 -6.89 -11.36 7.00
CA LYS A 14 -7.62 -10.40 6.19
C LYS A 14 -9.12 -10.46 6.48
N ASN A 15 -9.75 -9.29 6.54
CA ASN A 15 -11.20 -9.20 6.58
C ASN A 15 -11.76 -9.77 5.26
N ALA A 16 -12.81 -10.60 5.37
CA ALA A 16 -13.55 -11.02 4.18
C ALA A 16 -14.40 -9.84 3.68
N ASP A 17 -14.64 -9.79 2.38
CA ASP A 17 -15.58 -8.87 1.75
C ASP A 17 -15.25 -7.37 1.93
N VAL A 18 -13.96 -7.01 2.05
CA VAL A 18 -13.53 -5.60 2.17
C VAL A 18 -12.51 -5.15 1.13
N GLY A 19 -12.02 -6.05 0.28
CA GLY A 19 -10.89 -5.75 -0.60
C GLY A 19 -11.27 -5.25 -1.98
N CYS A 20 -10.26 -5.16 -2.84
CA CYS A 20 -10.38 -4.68 -4.22
C CYS A 20 -11.28 -5.54 -5.13
N ASP A 21 -11.65 -6.75 -4.73
CA ASP A 21 -12.67 -7.55 -5.40
C ASP A 21 -14.09 -6.96 -5.26
N ILE A 22 -14.31 -6.10 -4.27
CA ILE A 22 -15.59 -5.42 -4.03
C ILE A 22 -15.45 -3.92 -4.27
N TYR A 23 -14.40 -3.31 -3.71
CA TYR A 23 -14.23 -1.85 -3.70
C TYR A 23 -13.16 -1.35 -4.67
N GLY A 24 -12.58 -2.22 -5.50
CA GLY A 24 -11.41 -1.88 -6.33
C GLY A 24 -11.66 -0.72 -7.29
N SER A 25 -12.83 -0.64 -7.93
CA SER A 25 -13.19 0.47 -8.82
C SER A 25 -13.32 1.81 -8.08
N ASP A 26 -13.90 1.79 -6.88
CA ASP A 26 -14.05 2.99 -6.06
C ASP A 26 -12.72 3.45 -5.47
N ARG A 27 -11.89 2.51 -5.04
CA ARG A 27 -10.50 2.78 -4.60
C ARG A 27 -9.65 3.33 -5.73
N LEU A 28 -9.77 2.79 -6.95
CA LEU A 28 -9.10 3.33 -8.13
C LEU A 28 -9.55 4.77 -8.40
N ARG A 29 -10.85 5.08 -8.33
CA ARG A 29 -11.36 6.45 -8.48
C ARG A 29 -10.71 7.40 -7.46
N VAL A 30 -10.61 7.00 -6.19
CA VAL A 30 -9.92 7.78 -5.15
C VAL A 30 -8.42 7.92 -5.49
N ALA A 31 -7.77 6.85 -5.92
CA ALA A 31 -6.35 6.85 -6.27
C ALA A 31 -6.03 7.80 -7.42
N LEU A 32 -6.92 7.93 -8.42
CA LEU A 32 -6.75 8.89 -9.51
C LEU A 32 -6.85 10.34 -9.02
N VAL A 33 -7.73 10.64 -8.06
CA VAL A 33 -7.77 11.97 -7.42
C VAL A 33 -6.49 12.23 -6.63
N VAL A 34 -6.07 11.26 -5.82
CA VAL A 34 -4.84 11.35 -5.02
C VAL A 34 -3.61 11.54 -5.92
N ARG A 35 -3.52 10.81 -7.04
CA ARG A 35 -2.46 10.91 -8.06
C ARG A 35 -2.28 12.35 -8.56
N GLU A 36 -3.38 13.03 -8.91
CA GLU A 36 -3.29 14.41 -9.38
C GLU A 36 -2.78 15.36 -8.28
N ILE A 37 -3.22 15.17 -7.04
CA ILE A 37 -2.77 15.99 -5.90
C ILE A 37 -1.26 15.80 -5.68
N ILE A 38 -0.79 14.56 -5.54
CA ILE A 38 0.62 14.28 -5.24
C ILE A 38 1.56 14.64 -6.41
N ASN A 39 1.09 14.53 -7.65
CA ASN A 39 1.83 15.01 -8.82
C ASN A 39 1.99 16.54 -8.80
N ASN A 40 0.95 17.29 -8.41
CA ASN A 40 1.02 18.74 -8.26
C ASN A 40 1.95 19.17 -7.11
N LEU A 41 2.04 18.35 -6.06
CA LEU A 41 2.99 18.51 -4.96
C LEU A 41 4.42 18.07 -5.32
N LYS A 42 4.62 17.48 -6.51
CA LYS A 42 5.92 16.99 -7.01
C LYS A 42 6.58 15.97 -6.08
N LEU A 43 5.78 15.12 -5.44
CA LEU A 43 6.29 14.05 -4.58
C LEU A 43 6.88 12.92 -5.43
N GLU A 44 7.95 12.30 -4.95
CA GLU A 44 8.43 11.04 -5.50
C GLU A 44 7.62 9.90 -4.89
N TRP A 45 6.66 9.37 -5.64
CA TRP A 45 5.71 8.36 -5.17
C TRP A 45 5.59 7.18 -6.13
N TYR A 46 5.17 6.03 -5.62
CA TYR A 46 5.00 4.80 -6.40
C TYR A 46 3.96 3.87 -5.79
N LEU A 47 3.40 2.94 -6.59
CA LEU A 47 2.57 1.86 -6.06
C LEU A 47 3.39 0.98 -5.11
N GLU A 48 2.81 0.58 -3.98
CA GLU A 48 3.48 -0.24 -2.96
C GLU A 48 2.72 -1.57 -2.72
N SER A 49 3.34 -2.48 -1.97
CA SER A 49 2.68 -3.61 -1.32
C SER A 49 1.85 -4.49 -2.29
N GLY A 50 0.64 -4.88 -1.88
CA GLY A 50 -0.25 -5.73 -2.67
C GLY A 50 -0.71 -5.08 -3.97
N THR A 51 -0.79 -3.74 -3.98
CA THR A 51 -1.16 -2.93 -5.15
C THR A 51 -0.10 -3.05 -6.24
N LEU A 52 1.18 -2.88 -5.88
CA LEU A 52 2.30 -3.09 -6.78
C LEU A 52 2.42 -4.56 -7.22
N LEU A 53 2.22 -5.50 -6.31
CA LEU A 53 2.32 -6.93 -6.60
C LEU A 53 1.27 -7.37 -7.64
N GLY A 54 0.04 -6.86 -7.54
CA GLY A 54 -1.00 -7.08 -8.53
C GLY A 54 -0.65 -6.49 -9.89
N ALA A 55 -0.21 -5.22 -9.90
CA ALA A 55 0.26 -4.55 -11.10
C ALA A 55 1.39 -5.33 -11.80
N PHE A 56 2.37 -5.80 -11.03
CA PHE A 56 3.51 -6.59 -11.50
C PHE A 56 3.11 -7.95 -12.07
N ARG A 57 2.22 -8.69 -11.38
CA ARG A 57 1.85 -10.06 -11.77
C ARG A 57 1.02 -10.09 -13.05
N ASN A 58 0.01 -9.23 -13.14
CA ASN A 58 -1.00 -9.32 -14.19
C ASN A 58 -1.74 -8.01 -14.47
N GLN A 59 -1.22 -6.86 -13.99
CA GLN A 59 -1.82 -5.54 -14.18
C GLN A 59 -3.23 -5.40 -13.56
N LYS A 60 -3.55 -6.26 -12.58
CA LYS A 60 -4.85 -6.30 -11.89
C LYS A 60 -4.68 -6.17 -10.39
N PHE A 61 -5.72 -5.73 -9.70
CA PHE A 61 -5.75 -5.82 -8.24
C PHE A 61 -5.61 -7.26 -7.77
N ILE A 62 -4.95 -7.42 -6.62
CA ILE A 62 -5.05 -8.67 -5.87
C ILE A 62 -6.43 -8.69 -5.18
N PRO A 63 -7.22 -9.76 -5.34
CA PRO A 63 -8.47 -9.91 -4.60
C PRO A 63 -8.23 -9.81 -3.09
N HIS A 64 -9.17 -9.20 -2.37
CA HIS A 64 -9.10 -9.03 -0.91
C HIS A 64 -7.96 -8.13 -0.41
N ASP A 65 -7.28 -7.38 -1.29
CA ASP A 65 -6.24 -6.41 -0.90
C ASP A 65 -6.74 -4.96 -0.90
N ASP A 66 -5.93 -4.07 -0.31
CA ASP A 66 -6.15 -2.62 -0.27
C ASP A 66 -5.44 -1.87 -1.40
N PHE A 67 -5.52 -0.53 -1.40
CA PHE A 67 -4.82 0.32 -2.37
C PHE A 67 -3.75 1.14 -1.64
N ASP A 68 -2.50 0.84 -1.92
CA ASP A 68 -1.33 1.40 -1.25
C ASP A 68 -0.44 2.15 -2.24
N ILE A 69 -0.06 3.37 -1.88
CA ILE A 69 1.04 4.09 -2.51
C ILE A 69 2.07 4.48 -1.47
N ALA A 70 3.34 4.45 -1.85
CA ALA A 70 4.44 4.95 -1.05
C ALA A 70 4.92 6.30 -1.59
N PHE A 71 5.50 7.12 -0.73
CA PHE A 71 6.29 8.27 -1.15
C PHE A 71 7.61 8.36 -0.38
N LEU A 72 8.63 8.89 -1.04
CA LEU A 72 9.95 9.10 -0.45
C LEU A 72 9.98 10.38 0.37
N MET A 73 10.40 10.25 1.62
CA MET A 73 10.50 11.35 2.57
C MET A 73 11.96 11.56 2.96
N TYR A 74 12.51 12.71 2.56
CA TYR A 74 13.85 13.18 2.91
C TYR A 74 13.69 14.18 4.05
N THR A 75 13.69 13.69 5.29
CA THR A 75 13.26 14.47 6.45
C THR A 75 14.31 14.50 7.56
N GLN A 76 14.35 15.62 8.28
CA GLN A 76 15.03 15.75 9.56
C GLN A 76 14.03 15.79 10.73
N ASP A 77 12.78 16.17 10.48
CA ASP A 77 11.66 16.11 11.42
C ASP A 77 10.45 15.45 10.76
N PHE A 78 10.32 14.15 10.99
CA PHE A 78 9.29 13.32 10.38
C PHE A 78 7.87 13.84 10.65
N TRP A 79 7.60 14.32 11.86
CA TRP A 79 6.25 14.71 12.24
C TRP A 79 5.87 16.07 11.69
N GLU A 80 6.82 17.01 11.64
CA GLU A 80 6.58 18.30 10.98
C GLU A 80 6.25 18.08 9.50
N ASP A 81 7.07 17.31 8.79
CA ASP A 81 6.90 17.07 7.36
C ASP A 81 5.63 16.25 7.05
N LEU A 82 5.30 15.25 7.87
CA LEU A 82 4.07 14.47 7.70
C LEU A 82 2.82 15.34 7.91
N ASN A 83 2.83 16.22 8.92
CA ASN A 83 1.71 17.12 9.20
C ASN A 83 1.54 18.19 8.11
N ASP A 84 2.65 18.74 7.60
CA ASP A 84 2.62 19.67 6.47
C ASP A 84 2.05 18.98 5.21
N LEU A 85 2.52 17.77 4.90
CA LEU A 85 1.99 16.99 3.79
C LEU A 85 0.50 16.68 3.96
N TYR A 86 0.07 16.29 5.16
CA TYR A 86 -1.34 16.08 5.48
C TYR A 86 -2.17 17.34 5.22
N CYS A 87 -1.71 18.51 5.66
CA CYS A 87 -2.39 19.78 5.43
C CYS A 87 -2.51 20.09 3.93
N LYS A 88 -1.44 19.88 3.16
CA LYS A 88 -1.41 20.09 1.70
C LYS A 88 -2.37 19.16 0.98
N ILE A 89 -2.38 17.87 1.32
CA ILE A 89 -3.31 16.90 0.74
C ILE A 89 -4.75 17.30 1.10
N LYS A 90 -5.04 17.55 2.38
CA LYS A 90 -6.38 17.93 2.84
C LYS A 90 -6.90 19.18 2.14
N GLY A 91 -6.04 20.18 1.92
CA GLY A 91 -6.40 21.39 1.18
C GLY A 91 -6.68 21.18 -0.31
N GLY A 92 -6.18 20.08 -0.90
CA GLY A 92 -6.40 19.71 -2.30
C GLY A 92 -7.54 18.72 -2.54
N LEU A 93 -8.11 18.13 -1.48
CA LEU A 93 -9.17 17.13 -1.62
C LEU A 93 -10.53 17.75 -2.01
N PRO A 94 -11.32 17.06 -2.84
CA PRO A 94 -12.72 17.44 -3.06
C PRO A 94 -13.54 17.19 -1.80
N ALA A 95 -14.64 17.94 -1.63
CA ALA A 95 -15.51 17.84 -0.44
C ALA A 95 -16.16 16.45 -0.22
N SER A 96 -16.15 15.57 -1.22
CA SER A 96 -16.63 14.19 -1.09
C SER A 96 -15.63 13.23 -0.45
N LEU A 97 -14.36 13.64 -0.28
CA LEU A 97 -13.31 12.85 0.35
C LEU A 97 -12.82 13.55 1.61
N ASP A 98 -12.28 12.77 2.54
CA ASP A 98 -11.54 13.28 3.69
C ASP A 98 -10.26 12.45 3.87
N CYS A 99 -9.41 12.88 4.79
CA CYS A 99 -8.18 12.18 5.11
C CYS A 99 -7.88 12.26 6.60
N ARG A 100 -7.09 11.30 7.08
CA ARG A 100 -6.59 11.26 8.46
C ARG A 100 -5.17 10.71 8.51
N ILE A 101 -4.45 11.07 9.57
CA ILE A 101 -3.21 10.39 9.92
C ILE A 101 -3.56 9.14 10.72
N VAL A 102 -3.02 8.00 10.30
CA VAL A 102 -3.00 6.76 11.08
C VAL A 102 -1.59 6.63 11.65
N ASN A 103 -1.46 6.48 12.96
CA ASN A 103 -0.18 6.36 13.68
C ASN A 103 -0.12 5.17 14.65
N THR A 104 -1.14 4.30 14.64
CA THR A 104 -1.30 3.23 15.63
C THR A 104 -0.44 2.01 15.32
N TYR A 105 -0.41 1.57 14.06
CA TYR A 105 0.36 0.41 13.59
C TYR A 105 1.31 0.72 12.43
N THR A 106 1.21 1.93 11.89
CA THR A 106 2.04 2.54 10.86
C THR A 106 1.85 4.05 10.98
N ASP A 107 2.74 4.85 10.42
CA ASP A 107 2.52 6.30 10.25
C ASP A 107 2.22 6.57 8.79
N LYS A 108 0.94 6.80 8.46
CA LYS A 108 0.47 7.03 7.07
C LYS A 108 -0.63 8.07 7.02
N ILE A 109 -0.91 8.56 5.81
CA ILE A 109 -2.11 9.36 5.52
C ILE A 109 -3.11 8.45 4.81
N GLU A 110 -4.25 8.20 5.43
CA GLU A 110 -5.37 7.47 4.84
C GLU A 110 -6.32 8.49 4.21
N ILE A 111 -6.56 8.40 2.90
CA ILE A 111 -7.57 9.19 2.17
C ILE A 111 -8.76 8.29 1.90
N TYR A 112 -9.98 8.74 2.20
CA TYR A 112 -11.15 7.88 2.16
C TYR A 112 -12.41 8.59 1.69
N ASP A 113 -13.36 7.78 1.18
CA ASP A 113 -14.72 8.21 0.92
C ASP A 113 -15.60 7.83 2.12
N PRO A 114 -16.03 8.80 2.94
CA PRO A 114 -16.75 8.52 4.18
C PRO A 114 -18.14 7.90 3.95
N THR A 115 -18.69 7.97 2.73
CA THR A 115 -20.05 7.49 2.43
C THR A 115 -20.15 5.96 2.42
N PHE A 116 -19.03 5.26 2.24
CA PHE A 116 -18.97 3.79 2.25
C PHE A 116 -18.87 3.21 3.66
N GLY A 117 -18.54 4.03 4.67
CA GLY A 117 -18.38 3.61 6.05
C GLY A 117 -17.04 2.93 6.34
N LYS A 118 -16.98 2.23 7.47
CA LYS A 118 -15.76 1.64 8.04
C LYS A 118 -15.98 0.25 8.59
N PHE A 119 -14.89 -0.48 8.77
CA PHE A 119 -14.83 -1.78 9.43
C PHE A 119 -13.67 -1.85 10.43
N ILE A 120 -13.66 -2.87 11.28
CA ILE A 120 -12.57 -3.10 12.23
C ILE A 120 -11.61 -4.14 11.65
N LEU A 121 -10.32 -3.84 11.67
CA LEU A 121 -9.29 -4.76 11.21
C LEU A 121 -9.25 -6.01 12.10
N CYS A 122 -9.36 -7.19 11.48
CA CYS A 122 -9.56 -8.45 12.21
C CYS A 122 -8.29 -8.99 12.89
N ASN A 123 -7.11 -8.60 12.41
CA ASN A 123 -5.85 -9.10 12.95
C ASN A 123 -5.52 -8.39 14.28
N PRO A 124 -5.24 -9.14 15.36
CA PRO A 124 -4.90 -8.56 16.68
C PRO A 124 -3.76 -7.55 16.66
N VAL A 125 -2.85 -7.63 15.69
CA VAL A 125 -1.73 -6.67 15.55
C VAL A 125 -2.21 -5.22 15.37
N TYR A 126 -3.42 -5.03 14.82
CA TYR A 126 -4.00 -3.72 14.61
C TYR A 126 -4.74 -3.18 15.84
N ASN A 127 -4.83 -3.96 16.93
CA ASN A 127 -5.43 -3.56 18.20
C ASN A 127 -6.83 -2.91 18.07
N GLY A 128 -7.68 -3.45 17.20
CA GLY A 128 -9.03 -2.94 16.98
C GLY A 128 -9.10 -1.61 16.20
N ALA A 129 -8.04 -1.22 15.49
CA ALA A 129 -8.09 -0.08 14.59
C ALA A 129 -9.20 -0.24 13.54
N ASP A 130 -9.87 0.87 13.23
CA ASP A 130 -10.86 0.94 12.17
C ASP A 130 -10.22 1.34 10.83
N PHE A 131 -10.87 0.97 9.74
CA PHE A 131 -10.42 1.20 8.37
C PHE A 131 -11.60 1.49 7.46
N TYR A 132 -11.43 2.39 6.49
CA TYR A 132 -12.50 2.72 5.55
C TYR A 132 -12.59 1.70 4.41
N TYR A 133 -13.81 1.38 3.96
CA TYR A 133 -14.00 0.44 2.85
C TYR A 133 -13.39 0.97 1.54
N VAL A 134 -13.59 2.25 1.25
CA VAL A 134 -13.04 2.93 0.07
C VAL A 134 -11.97 3.89 0.54
N THR A 135 -10.72 3.49 0.37
CA THR A 135 -9.56 4.26 0.79
C THR A 135 -8.34 4.02 -0.10
N VAL A 136 -7.41 4.97 -0.04
CA VAL A 136 -6.05 4.89 -0.55
C VAL A 136 -5.11 5.31 0.57
N ASP A 137 -4.14 4.45 0.85
CA ASP A 137 -3.10 4.71 1.83
C ASP A 137 -1.90 5.37 1.17
N ILE A 138 -1.45 6.50 1.73
CA ILE A 138 -0.18 7.14 1.40
C ILE A 138 0.80 6.83 2.51
N GLN A 139 1.72 5.93 2.23
CA GLN A 139 2.74 5.42 3.13
C GLN A 139 4.05 6.23 2.95
N PRO A 140 4.46 7.03 3.95
CA PRO A 140 5.81 7.58 4.01
C PRO A 140 6.83 6.46 4.07
N CYS A 141 7.89 6.61 3.29
CA CYS A 141 9.11 5.83 3.42
C CYS A 141 10.29 6.79 3.64
N ILE A 142 11.00 6.62 4.75
CA ILE A 142 12.10 7.51 5.15
C ILE A 142 13.34 7.13 4.35
N VAL A 143 13.92 8.11 3.67
CA VAL A 143 15.17 7.92 2.91
C VAL A 143 16.36 8.18 3.84
N ASN A 144 17.29 7.24 3.89
CA ASN A 144 18.60 7.42 4.48
C ASN A 144 19.64 7.56 3.36
N GLU A 145 20.07 8.79 3.10
CA GLU A 145 21.02 9.10 2.02
C GLU A 145 22.42 8.56 2.28
N GLU A 146 22.86 8.49 3.55
CA GLU A 146 24.20 8.00 3.92
C GLU A 146 24.38 6.51 3.59
N THR A 147 23.31 5.73 3.77
CA THR A 147 23.31 4.28 3.53
C THR A 147 22.63 3.90 2.22
N ALA A 148 22.05 4.88 1.50
CA ALA A 148 21.25 4.68 0.30
C ALA A 148 20.11 3.66 0.49
N THR A 149 19.39 3.77 1.61
CA THR A 149 18.26 2.89 1.95
C THR A 149 16.96 3.66 2.14
N ILE A 150 15.85 2.94 2.04
CA ILE A 150 14.49 3.41 2.24
C ILE A 150 13.85 2.56 3.32
N HIS A 151 13.27 3.18 4.33
CA HIS A 151 12.71 2.54 5.51
C HIS A 151 11.20 2.76 5.58
N SER A 152 10.42 1.69 5.70
CA SER A 152 8.97 1.81 5.93
C SER A 152 8.67 2.28 7.36
N THR A 153 7.59 3.05 7.56
CA THR A 153 7.09 3.36 8.91
C THR A 153 6.12 2.29 9.43
N TYR A 154 5.91 1.19 8.69
CA TYR A 154 4.98 0.12 9.04
C TYR A 154 5.51 -0.75 10.19
N ARG A 155 4.81 -0.73 11.33
CA ARG A 155 5.20 -1.40 12.59
C ARG A 155 4.41 -2.66 12.91
N ALA A 156 3.46 -3.04 12.07
CA ALA A 156 2.66 -4.25 12.28
C ALA A 156 3.39 -5.55 11.83
N LYS A 157 4.62 -5.44 11.29
CA LYS A 157 5.50 -6.58 11.01
C LYS A 157 6.52 -6.75 12.15
N PRO A 158 6.96 -7.98 12.45
CA PRO A 158 7.98 -8.23 13.48
C PRO A 158 9.40 -7.84 13.05
N PHE A 159 9.55 -7.27 11.85
CA PHE A 159 10.80 -6.80 11.28
C PHE A 159 10.55 -5.51 10.51
N GLU A 160 11.61 -4.71 10.40
CA GLU A 160 11.63 -3.51 9.58
C GLU A 160 11.71 -3.87 8.09
N LEU A 161 10.97 -3.12 7.27
CA LEU A 161 11.10 -3.19 5.82
C LEU A 161 12.10 -2.14 5.36
N VAL A 162 13.18 -2.61 4.75
CA VAL A 162 14.26 -1.78 4.23
C VAL A 162 14.53 -2.17 2.77
N TRP A 163 14.58 -1.17 1.90
CA TRP A 163 14.94 -1.32 0.49
C TRP A 163 16.15 -0.46 0.14
N TYR A 164 16.83 -0.79 -0.95
CA TYR A 164 17.93 0.02 -1.46
C TYR A 164 17.41 1.05 -2.46
N LEU A 165 17.95 2.27 -2.41
CA LEU A 165 17.52 3.38 -3.26
C LEU A 165 17.65 3.05 -4.75
N ASP A 166 18.66 2.27 -5.15
CA ASP A 166 18.89 1.83 -6.54
C ASP A 166 17.81 0.88 -7.08
N SER A 167 17.12 0.16 -6.19
CA SER A 167 16.00 -0.71 -6.53
C SER A 167 14.70 0.05 -6.72
N VAL A 168 14.62 1.28 -6.19
CA VAL A 168 13.44 2.15 -6.28
C VAL A 168 13.62 3.22 -7.35
N LEU A 169 14.74 3.95 -7.34
CA LEU A 169 15.00 5.04 -8.27
C LEU A 169 15.92 4.63 -9.43
N PRO A 170 15.75 5.22 -10.64
CA PRO A 170 14.65 6.10 -11.01
C PRO A 170 13.33 5.33 -11.15
N LEU A 171 12.22 5.97 -10.80
CA LEU A 171 10.89 5.37 -10.93
C LEU A 171 10.58 5.00 -12.39
N LYS A 172 9.79 3.95 -12.56
CA LYS A 172 9.27 3.48 -13.86
C LYS A 172 7.76 3.57 -13.92
N LYS A 173 7.22 3.41 -15.12
CA LYS A 173 5.77 3.33 -15.34
C LYS A 173 5.29 1.88 -15.26
N ILE A 174 4.12 1.68 -14.69
CA ILE A 174 3.42 0.38 -14.65
C ILE A 174 1.92 0.60 -14.89
N ILE A 175 1.25 -0.43 -15.39
CA ILE A 175 -0.21 -0.43 -15.59
C ILE A 175 -0.89 -1.19 -14.46
N LEU A 176 -1.95 -0.61 -13.92
CA LEU A 176 -2.88 -1.25 -12.98
C LEU A 176 -4.30 -0.88 -13.37
N GLU A 177 -5.14 -1.89 -13.62
CA GLU A 177 -6.53 -1.71 -14.05
C GLU A 177 -6.71 -0.78 -15.27
N GLY A 178 -5.71 -0.76 -16.17
CA GLY A 178 -5.73 0.05 -17.38
C GLY A 178 -5.24 1.49 -17.20
N GLU A 179 -4.92 1.90 -15.96
CA GLU A 179 -4.37 3.21 -15.63
C GLU A 179 -2.86 3.13 -15.44
N GLU A 180 -2.15 4.20 -15.80
CA GLU A 180 -0.70 4.31 -15.64
C GLU A 180 -0.34 4.89 -14.27
N PHE A 181 0.61 4.25 -13.59
CA PHE A 181 1.16 4.63 -12.29
C PHE A 181 2.69 4.56 -12.31
N LEU A 182 3.32 5.10 -11.25
CA LEU A 182 4.74 4.94 -10.99
C LEU A 182 5.02 3.67 -10.15
N CYS A 183 6.17 3.04 -10.38
CA CYS A 183 6.67 1.90 -9.64
C CYS A 183 8.18 2.00 -9.40
N PRO A 184 8.73 1.20 -8.45
CA PRO A 184 10.17 1.03 -8.30
C PRO A 184 10.89 0.65 -9.61
N ASN A 185 12.15 1.07 -9.76
CA ASN A 185 13.01 0.75 -10.90
C ASN A 185 13.17 -0.77 -11.14
N ASP A 186 13.27 -1.53 -10.05
CA ASP A 186 13.29 -2.99 -10.04
C ASP A 186 12.15 -3.51 -9.15
N PRO A 187 10.91 -3.57 -9.67
CA PRO A 187 9.75 -3.95 -8.88
C PRO A 187 9.86 -5.39 -8.38
N LYS A 188 10.58 -6.26 -9.08
CA LYS A 188 10.81 -7.64 -8.65
C LYS A 188 11.68 -7.67 -7.39
N ARG A 189 12.85 -7.03 -7.41
CA ARG A 189 13.74 -6.96 -6.23
C ARG A 189 13.05 -6.29 -5.05
N PHE A 190 12.30 -5.22 -5.31
CA PHE A 190 11.52 -4.52 -4.28
C PHE A 190 10.49 -5.46 -3.61
N LEU A 191 9.67 -6.14 -4.41
CA LEU A 191 8.64 -7.07 -3.94
C LEU A 191 9.23 -8.32 -3.27
N GLU A 192 10.33 -8.88 -3.78
CA GLU A 192 11.01 -10.04 -3.14
C GLU A 192 11.59 -9.66 -1.76
N GLY A 193 12.02 -8.41 -1.61
CA GLY A 193 12.43 -7.83 -0.32
C GLY A 193 11.30 -7.87 0.71
N GLU A 194 10.06 -7.60 0.30
CA GLU A 194 8.89 -7.57 1.17
C GLU A 194 8.26 -8.96 1.37
N TYR A 195 7.95 -9.66 0.27
CA TYR A 195 7.14 -10.87 0.26
C TYR A 195 7.95 -12.16 0.18
N GLY A 196 9.22 -12.11 -0.22
CA GLY A 196 9.95 -13.32 -0.59
C GLY A 196 9.47 -13.86 -1.94
N ASN A 197 8.96 -15.09 -1.98
CA ASN A 197 8.51 -15.71 -3.23
C ASN A 197 7.23 -15.04 -3.76
N LEU A 198 7.25 -14.60 -5.02
CA LEU A 198 6.16 -13.84 -5.65
C LEU A 198 5.16 -14.71 -6.43
N GLU A 199 5.30 -16.03 -6.44
CA GLU A 199 4.34 -16.90 -7.14
C GLU A 199 2.98 -16.89 -6.45
N PRO A 200 1.84 -16.90 -7.19
CA PRO A 200 0.52 -17.00 -6.59
C PRO A 200 0.31 -18.26 -5.74
N SER A 201 1.07 -19.32 -6.01
CA SER A 201 1.03 -20.59 -5.27
C SER A 201 1.95 -20.62 -4.03
N ALA A 202 2.68 -19.55 -3.75
CA ALA A 202 3.62 -19.49 -2.64
C ALA A 202 2.89 -19.61 -1.28
N ILE A 203 3.58 -20.18 -0.29
CA ILE A 203 3.02 -20.44 1.04
C ILE A 203 3.62 -19.46 2.04
N TYR A 204 2.77 -18.79 2.83
CA TYR A 204 3.20 -17.91 3.90
C TYR A 204 3.90 -18.68 5.02
N GLU A 205 5.07 -18.20 5.44
CA GLU A 205 5.84 -18.73 6.55
C GLU A 205 5.86 -17.71 7.71
N GLU A 206 5.16 -18.03 8.81
CA GLU A 206 5.03 -17.13 9.96
C GLU A 206 6.38 -16.74 10.58
N LYS A 207 7.35 -17.66 10.59
CA LYS A 207 8.66 -17.43 11.20
C LYS A 207 9.45 -16.30 10.53
N THR A 208 9.35 -16.19 9.21
CA THR A 208 10.05 -15.18 8.41
C THR A 208 9.15 -14.02 8.00
N GLY A 209 7.83 -14.19 8.15
CA GLY A 209 6.81 -13.28 7.65
C GLY A 209 6.80 -13.14 6.13
N LYS A 210 7.39 -14.11 5.41
CA LYS A 210 7.53 -14.12 3.95
C LYS A 210 6.91 -15.36 3.35
N TYR A 211 6.64 -15.31 2.05
CA TYR A 211 6.19 -16.43 1.26
C TYR A 211 7.40 -17.24 0.76
N ARG A 212 7.28 -18.57 0.83
CA ARG A 212 8.24 -19.51 0.25
C ARG A 212 7.60 -20.30 -0.88
N ALA A 213 8.44 -20.87 -1.75
CA ALA A 213 7.98 -21.85 -2.72
C ALA A 213 7.24 -23.00 -2.02
N LYS A 214 6.20 -23.49 -2.68
CA LYS A 214 5.35 -24.58 -2.20
C LYS A 214 6.15 -25.84 -1.93
#